data_AF-H3NJK2-F1
#
_entry.id   AF-H3NJK2-F1
#
_cell.length_a   1.000
_cell.length_b   1.000
_cell.length_c   1.000
_cell.angle_alpha   90.00
_cell.angle_beta   90.00
_cell.angle_gamma   90.00
#
_symmetry.space_group_name_H-M   'P 1'
#
loop_
_entity.id
_entity.type
_entity.pdbx_description
1 polymer ?
#
loop_
_entity_poly.entity_id
_entity_poly.type
_entity_poly.pdbx_seq_one_letter_code
_entity_poly.pdbx_strand_id
1 'polypeptide(L)'
;MMGMNTEDIFLRLENFKATHRDDYDSEEEMVQAFIEQYNTSLEEGESAFMSDDRIEAMEWYQDAAMTDDPDQALIKLKKALELDPTNLDIKLAIYLEEEEDDQTYISLLEADLEAYYRNHRRELAESGYFDIDNRPYFRCLAHVAGYYKKELRYDKAINYFKQLLKLDDRDPLGVRYGLMGAYVNSFDFRKARAHYKKYDRDHQDIQLMAMMIVAMWLEGDEAFAAKLIKKVVELSPASRLFFEEEFYDIDCVFDYTLEESYSLNSPEAFAVGLMEVSTLLQQSQLMYRFIKDTVEQADPQEKKSAKSGQTSQKALAEDDQAVSATKPDASDKKAKSKAKKSKDKPAPAEANSEVFQGIAPQYVHLLQEAGYQDIEDFKDLSQEDILAIDGVGPSTLEKLKANGVQFK
;
A
#
# COMPACT_ATOMS: atom_id res chain seq x y z
N MET A 1 13.54 -20.68 -13.16
CA MET A 1 14.66 -20.14 -12.39
C MET A 1 14.04 -19.39 -11.23
N MET A 2 14.06 -19.96 -10.03
CA MET A 2 13.69 -19.20 -8.83
C MET A 2 14.78 -18.16 -8.61
N GLY A 3 14.42 -16.90 -8.39
CA GLY A 3 15.35 -15.97 -7.75
C GLY A 3 15.48 -16.39 -6.29
N MET A 4 16.69 -16.61 -5.80
CA MET A 4 16.90 -16.95 -4.39
C MET A 4 16.36 -15.81 -3.52
N ASN A 5 15.62 -16.17 -2.48
CA ASN A 5 15.11 -15.21 -1.51
C ASN A 5 16.27 -14.49 -0.82
N THR A 6 16.12 -13.18 -0.57
CA THR A 6 17.05 -12.36 0.22
C THR A 6 17.51 -13.05 1.51
N GLU A 7 16.61 -13.79 2.18
CA GLU A 7 16.91 -14.52 3.42
C GLU A 7 17.92 -15.67 3.21
N ASP A 8 17.82 -16.39 2.09
CA ASP A 8 18.73 -17.49 1.72
C ASP A 8 20.15 -16.97 1.44
N ILE A 9 20.26 -15.85 0.73
CA ILE A 9 21.54 -15.19 0.44
C ILE A 9 22.26 -14.79 1.74
N PHE A 10 21.52 -14.27 2.72
CA PHE A 10 22.08 -13.93 4.03
C PHE A 10 22.49 -15.16 4.85
N LEU A 11 21.73 -16.26 4.84
CA LEU A 11 22.14 -17.51 5.49
C LEU A 11 23.41 -18.10 4.87
N ARG A 12 23.50 -18.12 3.52
CA ARG A 12 24.70 -18.57 2.81
C ARG A 12 25.91 -17.67 3.11
N LEU A 13 25.72 -16.36 3.24
CA LEU A 13 26.78 -15.42 3.65
C LEU A 13 27.27 -15.69 5.08
N GLU A 14 26.39 -15.86 6.06
CA GLU A 14 26.81 -16.14 7.44
C GLU A 14 27.45 -17.53 7.59
N ASN A 15 27.01 -18.55 6.84
CA ASN A 15 27.71 -19.82 6.75
C ASN A 15 29.11 -19.67 6.10
N PHE A 16 29.22 -18.86 5.03
CA PHE A 16 30.51 -18.55 4.39
C PHE A 16 31.46 -17.85 5.36
N LYS A 17 31.00 -16.84 6.11
CA LYS A 17 31.78 -16.16 7.16
C LYS A 17 32.21 -17.10 8.27
N ALA A 18 31.36 -18.03 8.68
CA ALA A 18 31.68 -19.02 9.73
C ALA A 18 32.72 -20.04 9.27
N THR A 19 32.75 -20.38 7.97
CA THR A 19 33.63 -21.42 7.40
C THR A 19 34.97 -20.90 6.89
N HIS A 20 35.02 -19.68 6.33
CA HIS A 20 36.21 -19.09 5.70
C HIS A 20 36.81 -17.93 6.52
N ARG A 21 36.52 -17.87 7.83
CA ARG A 21 36.86 -16.73 8.69
C ARG A 21 38.35 -16.38 8.66
N ASP A 22 39.20 -17.39 8.67
CA ASP A 22 40.66 -17.26 8.78
C ASP A 22 41.36 -17.17 7.41
N ASP A 23 40.61 -17.18 6.30
CA ASP A 23 41.13 -17.14 4.93
C ASP A 23 41.25 -15.71 4.34
N TYR A 24 40.70 -14.70 5.02
CA TYR A 24 40.62 -13.30 4.55
C TYR A 24 41.13 -12.30 5.59
N ASP A 25 41.76 -11.21 5.16
CA ASP A 25 42.29 -10.17 6.07
C ASP A 25 41.18 -9.23 6.60
N SER A 26 39.98 -9.25 6.01
CA SER A 26 38.84 -8.42 6.43
C SER A 26 37.45 -9.00 6.07
N GLU A 27 36.41 -8.54 6.77
CA GLU A 27 35.01 -8.89 6.44
C GLU A 27 34.55 -8.28 5.10
N GLU A 28 35.08 -7.11 4.71
CA GLU A 28 34.78 -6.49 3.40
C GLU A 28 35.29 -7.35 2.24
N GLU A 29 36.53 -7.86 2.35
CA GLU A 29 37.14 -8.78 1.38
C GLU A 29 36.39 -10.11 1.31
N MET A 30 36.01 -10.67 2.46
CA MET A 30 35.24 -11.92 2.59
C MET A 30 33.83 -11.79 1.98
N VAL A 31 33.14 -10.67 2.20
CA VAL A 31 31.83 -10.38 1.59
C VAL A 31 31.96 -10.19 0.08
N GLN A 32 33.02 -9.52 -0.39
CA GLN A 32 33.28 -9.38 -1.83
C GLN A 32 33.55 -10.74 -2.50
N ALA A 33 34.36 -11.59 -1.88
CA ALA A 33 34.63 -12.95 -2.36
C ALA A 33 33.37 -13.83 -2.39
N PHE A 34 32.51 -13.73 -1.36
CA PHE A 34 31.19 -14.37 -1.35
C PHE A 34 30.34 -13.90 -2.54
N ILE A 35 30.25 -12.59 -2.79
CA ILE A 35 29.47 -12.03 -3.90
C ILE A 35 29.99 -12.51 -5.26
N GLU A 36 31.32 -12.59 -5.44
CA GLU A 36 31.92 -13.09 -6.68
C GLU A 36 31.60 -14.58 -6.89
N GLN A 37 31.84 -15.43 -5.89
CA GLN A 37 31.51 -16.87 -5.93
C GLN A 37 30.01 -17.11 -6.13
N TYR A 38 29.16 -16.29 -5.52
CA TYR A 38 27.70 -16.36 -5.66
C TYR A 38 27.24 -16.00 -7.07
N ASN A 39 27.76 -14.92 -7.66
CA ASN A 39 27.43 -14.56 -9.04
C ASN A 39 27.89 -15.63 -10.04
N THR A 40 29.08 -16.22 -9.87
CA THR A 40 29.53 -17.36 -10.69
C THR A 40 28.60 -18.58 -10.52
N SER A 41 28.16 -18.90 -9.30
CA SER A 41 27.22 -20.00 -9.06
C SER A 41 25.87 -19.84 -9.80
N LEU A 42 25.41 -18.60 -9.96
CA LEU A 42 24.20 -18.29 -10.73
C LEU A 42 24.41 -18.42 -12.25
N GLU A 43 25.61 -18.15 -12.76
CA GLU A 43 25.95 -18.30 -14.17
C GLU A 43 26.18 -19.77 -14.56
N GLU A 44 26.82 -20.55 -13.71
CA GLU A 44 27.14 -21.97 -13.95
C GLU A 44 25.98 -22.91 -13.61
N GLY A 45 25.09 -22.51 -12.70
CA GLY A 45 23.90 -23.29 -12.30
C GLY A 45 24.17 -24.40 -11.28
N GLU A 46 25.37 -24.43 -10.71
CA GLU A 46 25.77 -25.32 -9.60
C GLU A 46 25.86 -24.49 -8.31
N SER A 47 25.34 -25.00 -7.19
CA SER A 47 25.41 -24.28 -5.91
C SER A 47 26.82 -24.34 -5.33
N ALA A 48 27.54 -23.22 -5.39
CA ALA A 48 28.93 -23.12 -4.95
C ALA A 48 29.10 -23.05 -3.42
N PHE A 49 28.02 -23.17 -2.63
CA PHE A 49 28.04 -23.07 -1.18
C PHE A 49 27.49 -24.33 -0.52
N MET A 50 28.10 -24.73 0.59
CA MET A 50 27.58 -25.78 1.46
C MET A 50 26.21 -25.36 2.02
N SER A 51 25.23 -26.24 1.92
CA SER A 51 23.99 -26.11 2.70
C SER A 51 24.25 -26.44 4.17
N ASP A 52 23.57 -25.73 5.07
CA ASP A 52 23.40 -26.11 6.48
C ASP A 52 21.92 -26.44 6.74
N ASP A 53 21.60 -26.99 7.92
CA ASP A 53 20.24 -27.40 8.25
C ASP A 53 19.23 -26.23 8.18
N ARG A 54 19.66 -24.98 8.40
CA ARG A 54 18.80 -23.79 8.27
C ARG A 54 18.54 -23.42 6.82
N ILE A 55 19.53 -23.54 5.94
CA ILE A 55 19.36 -23.36 4.50
C ILE A 55 18.39 -24.42 3.96
N GLU A 56 18.56 -25.71 4.29
CA GLU A 56 17.60 -26.75 3.87
C GLU A 56 16.20 -26.53 4.49
N ALA A 57 16.10 -26.09 5.75
CA ALA A 57 14.83 -25.71 6.35
C ALA A 57 14.12 -24.59 5.58
N MET A 58 14.86 -23.54 5.19
CA MET A 58 14.32 -22.43 4.41
C MET A 58 13.98 -22.83 2.97
N GLU A 59 14.68 -23.78 2.36
CA GLU A 59 14.32 -24.38 1.06
C GLU A 59 13.00 -25.16 1.17
N TRP A 60 12.82 -26.02 2.19
CA TRP A 60 11.55 -26.72 2.44
C TRP A 60 10.38 -25.78 2.77
N TYR A 61 10.62 -24.71 3.54
CA TYR A 61 9.63 -23.68 3.86
C TYR A 61 9.16 -22.91 2.62
N GLN A 62 10.08 -22.54 1.72
CA GLN A 62 9.74 -21.87 0.46
C GLN A 62 9.03 -22.81 -0.52
N ASP A 63 9.44 -24.09 -0.59
CA ASP A 63 8.75 -25.12 -1.37
C ASP A 63 7.32 -25.38 -0.84
N ALA A 64 7.10 -25.31 0.48
CA ALA A 64 5.77 -25.37 1.07
C ALA A 64 4.87 -24.21 0.63
N ALA A 65 5.36 -22.97 0.73
CA ALA A 65 4.62 -21.76 0.34
C ALA A 65 4.26 -21.68 -1.15
N MET A 66 4.88 -22.54 -1.99
CA MET A 66 4.60 -22.68 -3.42
C MET A 66 3.77 -23.95 -3.75
N THR A 67 3.13 -24.58 -2.76
CA THR A 67 2.40 -25.84 -2.92
C THR A 67 0.89 -25.66 -2.79
N ASP A 68 0.15 -25.87 -3.88
CA ASP A 68 -1.32 -25.74 -3.94
C ASP A 68 -2.10 -26.75 -3.06
N ASP A 69 -1.45 -27.80 -2.58
CA ASP A 69 -2.04 -28.91 -1.80
C ASP A 69 -1.64 -28.80 -0.32
N PRO A 70 -2.58 -28.47 0.61
CA PRO A 70 -2.27 -28.26 2.03
C PRO A 70 -1.62 -29.45 2.72
N ASP A 71 -2.04 -30.69 2.41
CA ASP A 71 -1.42 -31.89 2.98
C ASP A 71 0.06 -32.00 2.57
N GLN A 72 0.40 -31.70 1.31
CA GLN A 72 1.80 -31.65 0.87
C GLN A 72 2.56 -30.44 1.44
N ALA A 73 1.94 -29.27 1.55
CA ALA A 73 2.54 -28.08 2.14
C ALA A 73 2.92 -28.34 3.62
N LEU A 74 1.98 -28.89 4.40
CA LEU A 74 2.18 -29.25 5.80
C LEU A 74 3.27 -30.34 5.99
N ILE A 75 3.37 -31.31 5.07
CA ILE A 75 4.47 -32.29 5.06
C ILE A 75 5.83 -31.60 4.83
N LYS A 76 5.91 -30.59 3.96
CA LYS A 76 7.14 -29.82 3.70
C LYS A 76 7.51 -28.94 4.90
N LEU A 77 6.55 -28.22 5.47
CA LEU A 77 6.75 -27.42 6.68
C LEU A 77 7.25 -28.27 7.87
N LYS A 78 6.74 -29.50 8.03
CA LYS A 78 7.19 -30.39 9.11
C LYS A 78 8.64 -30.85 8.95
N LYS A 79 9.13 -31.07 7.72
CA LYS A 79 10.58 -31.27 7.47
C LYS A 79 11.39 -30.03 7.80
N ALA A 80 10.89 -28.85 7.41
CA ALA A 80 11.54 -27.59 7.72
C ALA A 80 11.70 -27.40 9.24
N LEU A 81 10.69 -27.78 10.03
CA LEU A 81 10.73 -27.76 11.50
C LEU A 81 11.61 -28.88 12.11
N GLU A 82 11.77 -30.02 11.44
CA GLU A 82 12.74 -31.05 11.87
C GLU A 82 14.19 -30.57 11.75
N LEU A 83 14.47 -29.67 10.80
CA LEU A 83 15.78 -29.10 10.50
C LEU A 83 16.09 -27.82 11.31
N ASP A 84 15.13 -26.89 11.43
CA ASP A 84 15.19 -25.75 12.35
C ASP A 84 13.97 -25.74 13.31
N PRO A 85 14.04 -26.48 14.44
CA PRO A 85 12.97 -26.52 15.45
C PRO A 85 12.73 -25.19 16.17
N THR A 86 13.63 -24.21 16.00
CA THR A 86 13.58 -22.89 16.63
C THR A 86 12.93 -21.81 15.77
N ASN A 87 12.73 -22.07 14.48
CA ASN A 87 12.20 -21.09 13.55
C ASN A 87 10.73 -20.75 13.82
N LEU A 88 10.46 -19.50 14.22
CA LEU A 88 9.11 -19.07 14.55
C LEU A 88 8.22 -18.87 13.31
N ASP A 89 8.79 -18.55 12.14
CA ASP A 89 8.00 -18.39 10.91
C ASP A 89 7.53 -19.76 10.38
N ILE A 90 8.39 -20.79 10.43
CA ILE A 90 7.99 -22.18 10.10
C ILE A 90 6.86 -22.64 11.03
N LYS A 91 6.95 -22.35 12.34
CA LYS A 91 5.87 -22.68 13.29
C LYS A 91 4.58 -21.91 13.03
N LEU A 92 4.66 -20.61 12.74
CA LEU A 92 3.49 -19.82 12.36
C LEU A 92 2.81 -20.40 11.12
N ALA A 93 3.57 -20.76 10.07
CA ALA A 93 3.01 -21.41 8.89
C ALA A 93 2.35 -22.77 9.22
N ILE A 94 2.96 -23.60 10.07
CA ILE A 94 2.35 -24.86 10.53
C ILE A 94 1.02 -24.60 11.25
N TYR A 95 0.95 -23.62 12.15
CA TYR A 95 -0.29 -23.33 12.86
C TYR A 95 -1.38 -22.72 11.96
N LEU A 96 -1.01 -21.99 10.90
CA LEU A 96 -1.96 -21.49 9.89
C LEU A 96 -2.55 -22.62 9.02
N GLU A 97 -1.84 -23.74 8.85
CA GLU A 97 -2.34 -24.93 8.15
C GLU A 97 -3.08 -25.91 9.08
N GLU A 98 -2.71 -26.01 10.37
CA GLU A 98 -3.29 -26.98 11.32
C GLU A 98 -4.48 -26.47 12.16
N GLU A 99 -4.60 -25.16 12.42
CA GLU A 99 -5.61 -24.60 13.33
C GLU A 99 -6.69 -23.79 12.59
N GLU A 100 -7.95 -24.26 12.60
CA GLU A 100 -9.10 -23.56 11.98
C GLU A 100 -9.47 -22.22 12.68
N ASP A 101 -8.91 -21.92 13.85
CA ASP A 101 -9.27 -20.77 14.70
C ASP A 101 -8.10 -19.80 14.94
N ASP A 102 -8.31 -18.54 14.51
CA ASP A 102 -7.44 -17.39 14.72
C ASP A 102 -6.97 -17.24 16.18
N GLN A 103 -7.84 -17.49 17.18
CA GLN A 103 -7.47 -17.32 18.59
C GLN A 103 -6.53 -18.44 19.08
N THR A 104 -6.65 -19.64 18.51
CA THR A 104 -5.87 -20.82 18.89
C THR A 104 -4.44 -20.72 18.38
N TYR A 105 -4.19 -20.46 17.09
CA TYR A 105 -2.79 -20.30 16.62
C TYR A 105 -2.10 -19.08 17.23
N ILE A 106 -2.82 -17.96 17.45
CA ILE A 106 -2.25 -16.80 18.14
C ILE A 106 -1.87 -17.14 19.58
N SER A 107 -2.65 -17.98 20.28
CA SER A 107 -2.33 -18.42 21.64
C SER A 107 -1.10 -19.34 21.69
N LEU A 108 -0.93 -20.23 20.68
CA LEU A 108 0.27 -21.05 20.53
C LEU A 108 1.51 -20.18 20.24
N LEU A 109 1.38 -19.24 19.30
CA LEU A 109 2.47 -18.34 18.92
C LEU A 109 2.85 -17.35 20.04
N GLU A 110 1.88 -16.83 20.81
CA GLU A 110 2.16 -16.03 22.02
C GLU A 110 3.00 -16.83 23.04
N ALA A 111 2.73 -18.13 23.19
CA ALA A 111 3.48 -18.99 24.11
C ALA A 111 4.90 -19.28 23.63
N ASP A 112 5.09 -19.55 22.33
CA ASP A 112 6.40 -19.80 21.74
C ASP A 112 7.26 -18.52 21.63
N LEU A 113 6.66 -17.37 21.34
CA LEU A 113 7.32 -16.06 21.42
C LEU A 113 7.81 -15.76 22.84
N GLU A 114 7.00 -16.03 23.87
CA GLU A 114 7.42 -15.85 25.27
C GLU A 114 8.51 -16.86 25.68
N ALA A 115 8.47 -18.10 25.18
CA ALA A 115 9.51 -19.09 25.40
C ALA A 115 10.84 -18.71 24.74
N TYR A 116 10.82 -18.33 23.46
CA TYR A 116 11.97 -17.84 22.71
C TYR A 116 12.55 -16.58 23.37
N TYR A 117 11.70 -15.61 23.73
CA TYR A 117 12.15 -14.37 24.36
C TYR A 117 12.89 -14.62 25.67
N ARG A 118 12.42 -15.55 26.51
CA ARG A 118 13.10 -15.87 27.79
C ARG A 118 14.54 -16.36 27.60
N ASN A 119 14.82 -17.03 26.49
CA ASN A 119 16.15 -17.57 26.19
C ASN A 119 17.01 -16.54 25.46
N HIS A 120 16.49 -15.91 24.40
CA HIS A 120 17.25 -15.08 23.45
C HIS A 120 17.13 -13.55 23.69
N ARG A 121 16.59 -13.14 24.85
CA ARG A 121 16.37 -11.71 25.20
C ARG A 121 17.61 -10.83 25.03
N ARG A 122 18.81 -11.41 25.15
CA ARG A 122 20.06 -10.64 25.02
C ARG A 122 20.40 -10.42 23.56
N GLU A 123 20.45 -11.45 22.73
CA GLU A 123 20.72 -11.34 21.29
C GLU A 123 19.70 -10.39 20.63
N LEU A 124 18.40 -10.62 20.89
CA LEU A 124 17.28 -9.80 20.42
C LEU A 124 17.37 -8.30 20.76
N ALA A 125 18.17 -7.92 21.75
CA ALA A 125 18.36 -6.54 22.21
C ALA A 125 19.77 -5.98 21.95
N GLU A 126 20.72 -6.81 21.48
CA GLU A 126 22.08 -6.39 21.11
C GLU A 126 22.23 -6.23 19.59
N SER A 127 21.56 -7.05 18.77
CA SER A 127 21.65 -7.01 17.30
C SER A 127 20.34 -6.58 16.59
N GLY A 128 19.18 -6.95 17.14
CA GLY A 128 17.85 -6.56 16.62
C GLY A 128 17.46 -7.29 15.33
N TYR A 129 16.64 -6.67 14.46
CA TYR A 129 16.06 -7.32 13.27
C TYR A 129 17.08 -7.63 12.15
N PHE A 130 18.18 -6.88 12.09
CA PHE A 130 19.13 -7.01 10.97
C PHE A 130 19.93 -8.32 11.04
N ASP A 131 20.09 -8.86 12.24
CA ASP A 131 20.53 -10.22 12.53
C ASP A 131 19.48 -11.23 12.03
N ILE A 132 19.91 -12.21 11.25
CA ILE A 132 19.00 -13.11 10.53
C ILE A 132 18.30 -14.10 11.47
N ASP A 133 18.99 -14.64 12.48
CA ASP A 133 18.43 -15.63 13.40
C ASP A 133 17.34 -14.99 14.30
N ASN A 134 17.35 -13.65 14.46
CA ASN A 134 16.32 -12.87 15.14
C ASN A 134 15.07 -12.60 14.28
N ARG A 135 15.15 -12.61 12.94
CA ARG A 135 14.07 -12.13 12.06
C ARG A 135 12.73 -12.86 12.28
N PRO A 136 12.66 -14.19 12.44
CA PRO A 136 11.41 -14.89 12.71
C PRO A 136 10.71 -14.41 13.99
N TYR A 137 11.46 -14.11 15.05
CA TYR A 137 10.90 -13.56 16.28
C TYR A 137 10.22 -12.21 16.05
N PHE A 138 10.90 -11.29 15.35
CA PHE A 138 10.35 -9.97 15.06
C PHE A 138 9.15 -10.03 14.10
N ARG A 139 9.18 -10.88 13.07
CA ARG A 139 8.06 -11.08 12.14
C ARG A 139 6.84 -11.64 12.85
N CYS A 140 7.00 -12.73 13.61
CA CYS A 140 5.91 -13.32 14.39
C CYS A 140 5.36 -12.40 15.48
N LEU A 141 6.22 -11.62 16.16
CA LEU A 141 5.77 -10.63 17.15
C LEU A 141 4.99 -9.47 16.50
N ALA A 142 5.34 -9.08 15.27
CA ALA A 142 4.59 -8.10 14.49
C ALA A 142 3.27 -8.66 13.96
N HIS A 143 3.23 -9.93 13.56
CA HIS A 143 2.01 -10.64 13.19
C HIS A 143 1.00 -10.67 14.36
N VAL A 144 1.41 -11.07 15.56
CA VAL A 144 0.56 -11.04 16.77
C VAL A 144 0.09 -9.61 17.11
N ALA A 145 0.93 -8.60 16.92
CA ALA A 145 0.53 -7.20 17.10
C ALA A 145 -0.53 -6.75 16.06
N GLY A 146 -0.37 -7.17 14.80
CA GLY A 146 -1.32 -6.92 13.72
C GLY A 146 -2.66 -7.60 13.94
N TYR A 147 -2.67 -8.86 14.37
CA TYR A 147 -3.87 -9.60 14.77
C TYR A 147 -4.65 -8.86 15.86
N TYR A 148 -4.01 -8.49 16.97
CA TYR A 148 -4.70 -7.75 18.02
C TYR A 148 -5.11 -6.33 17.62
N LYS A 149 -4.53 -5.74 16.57
CA LYS A 149 -5.01 -4.49 15.97
C LYS A 149 -6.30 -4.72 15.16
N LYS A 150 -6.34 -5.76 14.32
CA LYS A 150 -7.51 -6.21 13.54
C LYS A 150 -8.71 -6.50 14.44
N GLU A 151 -8.50 -7.29 15.50
CA GLU A 151 -9.54 -7.67 16.47
C GLU A 151 -9.88 -6.59 17.50
N LEU A 152 -9.52 -5.31 17.23
CA LEU A 152 -9.80 -4.13 18.05
C LEU A 152 -9.23 -4.20 19.49
N ARG A 153 -8.33 -5.17 19.76
CA ARG A 153 -7.62 -5.39 21.03
C ARG A 153 -6.38 -4.51 21.14
N TYR A 154 -6.63 -3.20 21.01
CA TYR A 154 -5.58 -2.18 21.05
C TYR A 154 -4.75 -2.21 22.34
N ASP A 155 -5.30 -2.71 23.45
CA ASP A 155 -4.57 -2.94 24.70
C ASP A 155 -3.38 -3.90 24.53
N LYS A 156 -3.59 -5.03 23.83
CA LYS A 156 -2.53 -5.98 23.47
C LYS A 156 -1.66 -5.45 22.32
N ALA A 157 -2.26 -4.94 21.25
CA ALA A 157 -1.52 -4.47 20.06
C ALA A 157 -0.50 -3.37 20.41
N ILE A 158 -0.90 -2.38 21.22
CA ILE A 158 -0.03 -1.30 21.71
C ILE A 158 1.12 -1.84 22.56
N ASN A 159 0.96 -2.97 23.25
CA ASN A 159 2.05 -3.59 24.02
C ASN A 159 3.07 -4.24 23.08
N TYR A 160 2.63 -5.04 22.11
CA TYR A 160 3.51 -5.73 21.17
C TYR A 160 4.24 -4.77 20.22
N PHE A 161 3.58 -3.77 19.66
CA PHE A 161 4.27 -2.72 18.88
C PHE A 161 5.31 -1.94 19.70
N LYS A 162 5.09 -1.74 21.01
CA LYS A 162 6.11 -1.14 21.91
C LYS A 162 7.25 -2.08 22.25
N GLN A 163 7.01 -3.38 22.28
CA GLN A 163 8.07 -4.38 22.48
C GLN A 163 9.00 -4.38 21.27
N LEU A 164 8.46 -4.41 20.05
CA LEU A 164 9.20 -4.27 18.81
C LEU A 164 10.04 -2.98 18.78
N LEU A 165 9.41 -1.81 18.95
CA LEU A 165 10.08 -0.50 18.97
C LEU A 165 11.02 -0.24 20.18
N LYS A 166 11.16 -1.23 21.08
CA LYS A 166 12.10 -1.22 22.21
C LYS A 166 13.25 -2.21 22.02
N LEU A 167 13.03 -3.28 21.26
CA LEU A 167 14.08 -4.21 20.84
C LEU A 167 14.85 -3.64 19.63
N ASP A 168 14.16 -2.95 18.72
CA ASP A 168 14.77 -2.27 17.59
C ASP A 168 14.06 -0.92 17.31
N ASP A 169 14.69 0.19 17.70
CA ASP A 169 14.11 1.53 17.55
C ASP A 169 14.36 2.14 16.15
N ARG A 170 15.13 1.45 15.28
CA ARG A 170 15.28 1.74 13.85
C ARG A 170 13.99 1.50 13.06
N ASP A 171 13.02 0.82 13.67
CA ASP A 171 11.70 0.47 13.11
C ASP A 171 11.73 -0.19 11.72
N PRO A 172 12.49 -1.31 11.55
CA PRO A 172 12.70 -1.96 10.26
C PRO A 172 11.44 -2.63 9.68
N LEU A 173 10.42 -2.88 10.51
CA LEU A 173 9.11 -3.41 10.10
C LEU A 173 8.02 -2.33 9.99
N GLY A 174 8.37 -1.04 10.12
CA GLY A 174 7.42 0.07 9.96
C GLY A 174 6.29 0.12 11.00
N VAL A 175 6.43 -0.55 12.13
CA VAL A 175 5.37 -0.71 13.13
C VAL A 175 5.01 0.59 13.87
N ARG A 176 5.74 1.70 13.63
CA ARG A 176 5.27 3.05 13.98
C ARG A 176 3.89 3.36 13.41
N TYR A 177 3.53 2.85 12.23
CA TYR A 177 2.23 3.14 11.60
C TYR A 177 1.11 2.38 12.33
N GLY A 178 1.26 1.07 12.53
CA GLY A 178 0.29 0.26 13.30
C GLY A 178 0.13 0.72 14.75
N LEU A 179 1.20 1.20 15.39
CA LEU A 179 1.12 1.81 16.73
C LEU A 179 0.38 3.16 16.72
N MET A 180 0.53 3.97 15.67
CA MET A 180 -0.22 5.20 15.51
C MET A 180 -1.72 4.89 15.33
N GLY A 181 -2.07 4.00 14.40
CA GLY A 181 -3.45 3.57 14.17
C GLY A 181 -4.11 3.02 15.44
N ALA A 182 -3.39 2.17 16.18
CA ALA A 182 -3.87 1.64 17.46
C ALA A 182 -4.09 2.74 18.53
N TYR A 183 -3.29 3.82 18.56
CA TYR A 183 -3.56 4.96 19.47
C TYR A 183 -4.78 5.79 19.05
N VAL A 184 -5.00 5.99 17.75
CA VAL A 184 -6.14 6.78 17.26
C VAL A 184 -7.46 6.04 17.52
N ASN A 185 -7.54 4.76 17.16
CA ASN A 185 -8.75 3.95 17.33
C ASN A 185 -9.03 3.57 18.81
N SER A 186 -8.03 3.63 19.70
CA SER A 186 -8.24 3.55 21.16
C SER A 186 -8.44 4.92 21.83
N PHE A 187 -8.59 6.00 21.05
CA PHE A 187 -8.85 7.37 21.52
C PHE A 187 -7.76 7.93 22.46
N ASP A 188 -6.54 7.38 22.45
CA ASP A 188 -5.41 7.89 23.23
C ASP A 188 -4.65 8.97 22.45
N PHE A 189 -5.34 10.07 22.18
CA PHE A 189 -4.81 11.22 21.42
C PHE A 189 -3.57 11.84 22.07
N ARG A 190 -3.39 11.67 23.39
CA ARG A 190 -2.18 12.06 24.10
C ARG A 190 -0.97 11.23 23.66
N LYS A 191 -1.10 9.91 23.56
CA LYS A 191 -0.04 9.05 23.02
C LYS A 191 0.11 9.24 21.51
N ALA A 192 -0.97 9.44 20.76
CA ALA A 192 -0.91 9.79 19.34
C ALA A 192 -0.08 11.06 19.09
N ARG A 193 -0.38 12.18 19.77
CA ARG A 193 0.44 13.42 19.72
C ARG A 193 1.90 13.19 20.07
N ALA A 194 2.18 12.38 21.09
CA ALA A 194 3.55 12.09 21.52
C ALA A 194 4.33 11.23 20.51
N HIS A 195 3.65 10.27 19.88
CA HIS A 195 4.18 9.36 18.87
C HIS A 195 4.41 10.06 17.54
N TYR A 196 3.40 10.79 17.04
CA TYR A 196 3.52 11.67 15.88
C TYR A 196 4.68 12.66 16.04
N LYS A 197 4.84 13.28 17.23
CA LYS A 197 5.98 14.16 17.53
C LYS A 197 7.35 13.44 17.56
N LYS A 198 7.41 12.12 17.81
CA LYS A 198 8.66 11.34 17.72
C LYS A 198 9.04 11.08 16.26
N TYR A 199 8.08 10.67 15.43
CA TYR A 199 8.35 10.16 14.08
C TYR A 199 8.15 11.18 12.95
N ASP A 200 7.17 12.07 13.04
CA ASP A 200 6.95 13.16 12.06
C ASP A 200 6.73 14.52 12.73
N ARG A 201 7.81 15.02 13.34
CA ARG A 201 7.81 16.35 13.96
C ARG A 201 7.57 17.48 12.96
N ASP A 202 8.11 17.35 11.75
CA ASP A 202 8.24 18.44 10.79
C ASP A 202 7.24 18.35 9.61
N HIS A 203 6.32 17.38 9.67
CA HIS A 203 5.17 17.18 8.79
C HIS A 203 5.57 16.81 7.36
N GLN A 204 6.31 15.71 7.25
CA GLN A 204 6.86 15.15 6.02
C GLN A 204 6.50 13.66 5.81
N ASP A 205 5.64 13.07 6.64
CA ASP A 205 5.12 11.70 6.49
C ASP A 205 3.58 11.75 6.38
N ILE A 206 3.04 11.67 5.16
CA ILE A 206 1.59 11.78 4.96
C ILE A 206 0.81 10.57 5.49
N GLN A 207 1.44 9.41 5.66
CA GLN A 207 0.82 8.21 6.23
C GLN A 207 0.53 8.43 7.73
N LEU A 208 1.49 9.01 8.47
CA LEU A 208 1.28 9.49 9.84
C LEU A 208 0.30 10.68 9.89
N MET A 209 0.33 11.60 8.91
CA MET A 209 -0.64 12.71 8.88
C MET A 209 -2.08 12.25 8.68
N ALA A 210 -2.36 11.22 7.87
CA ALA A 210 -3.72 10.70 7.66
C ALA A 210 -4.40 10.32 8.99
N MET A 211 -3.74 9.46 9.77
CA MET A 211 -4.18 9.06 11.12
C MET A 211 -4.24 10.26 12.07
N MET A 212 -3.27 11.18 11.98
CA MET A 212 -3.20 12.36 12.83
C MET A 212 -4.34 13.36 12.56
N ILE A 213 -4.76 13.55 11.31
CA ILE A 213 -5.89 14.42 10.96
C ILE A 213 -7.17 13.96 11.67
N VAL A 214 -7.45 12.65 11.63
CA VAL A 214 -8.59 12.03 12.34
C VAL A 214 -8.46 12.20 13.86
N ALA A 215 -7.28 11.93 14.43
CA ALA A 215 -7.04 12.11 15.87
C ALA A 215 -7.28 13.55 16.34
N MET A 216 -6.88 14.53 15.54
CA MET A 216 -6.99 15.96 15.87
C MET A 216 -8.41 16.48 15.70
N TRP A 217 -9.16 16.01 14.70
CA TRP A 217 -10.59 16.31 14.61
C TRP A 217 -11.37 15.74 15.81
N LEU A 218 -11.11 14.48 16.18
CA LEU A 218 -11.77 13.82 17.33
C LEU A 218 -11.41 14.43 18.69
N GLU A 219 -10.25 15.08 18.83
CA GLU A 219 -9.89 15.85 20.04
C GLU A 219 -10.42 17.31 20.01
N GLY A 220 -11.02 17.75 18.91
CA GLY A 220 -11.53 19.11 18.71
C GLY A 220 -10.47 20.14 18.28
N ASP A 221 -9.28 19.70 17.87
CA ASP A 221 -8.19 20.53 17.35
C ASP A 221 -8.29 20.66 15.82
N GLU A 222 -9.46 21.10 15.35
CA GLU A 222 -9.77 21.30 13.92
C GLU A 222 -8.78 22.25 13.24
N ALA A 223 -8.26 23.23 13.98
CA ALA A 223 -7.25 24.17 13.47
C ALA A 223 -5.93 23.48 13.11
N PHE A 224 -5.47 22.50 13.92
CA PHE A 224 -4.29 21.71 13.59
C PHE A 224 -4.59 20.61 12.57
N ALA A 225 -5.77 19.97 12.61
CA ALA A 225 -6.22 19.05 11.56
C ALA A 225 -6.21 19.72 10.18
N ALA A 226 -6.79 20.92 10.07
CA ALA A 226 -6.81 21.70 8.82
C ALA A 226 -5.42 22.17 8.36
N LYS A 227 -4.46 22.36 9.27
CA LYS A 227 -3.06 22.59 8.93
C LYS A 227 -2.44 21.34 8.28
N LEU A 228 -2.69 20.15 8.85
CA LEU A 228 -2.16 18.90 8.33
C LEU A 228 -2.79 18.54 6.96
N ILE A 229 -4.10 18.68 6.79
CA ILE A 229 -4.79 18.48 5.49
C ILE A 229 -4.13 19.34 4.40
N LYS A 230 -3.87 20.62 4.69
CA LYS A 230 -3.22 21.55 3.75
C LYS A 230 -1.77 21.16 3.45
N LYS A 231 -1.06 20.50 4.37
CA LYS A 231 0.30 19.97 4.14
C LYS A 231 0.29 18.65 3.38
N VAL A 232 -0.69 17.78 3.59
CA VAL A 232 -0.91 16.58 2.77
C VAL A 232 -1.16 16.97 1.31
N VAL A 233 -2.05 17.95 1.06
CA VAL A 233 -2.32 18.48 -0.29
C VAL A 233 -1.11 19.21 -0.91
N GLU A 234 -0.19 19.74 -0.11
CA GLU A 234 1.07 20.34 -0.58
C GLU A 234 2.10 19.27 -1.00
N LEU A 235 2.18 18.16 -0.25
CA LEU A 235 3.12 17.06 -0.51
C LEU A 235 2.63 16.12 -1.62
N SER A 236 1.35 15.76 -1.61
CA SER A 236 0.68 14.90 -2.58
C SER A 236 -0.60 15.58 -3.07
N PRO A 237 -0.57 16.35 -4.17
CA PRO A 237 -1.77 16.92 -4.76
C PRO A 237 -2.80 15.90 -5.25
N ALA A 238 -2.39 14.64 -5.45
CA ALA A 238 -3.26 13.51 -5.82
C ALA A 238 -4.10 12.98 -4.64
N SER A 239 -3.69 13.23 -3.39
CA SER A 239 -4.45 12.84 -2.17
C SER A 239 -5.87 13.42 -2.07
N ARG A 240 -6.26 14.31 -2.98
CA ARG A 240 -7.60 14.90 -3.08
C ARG A 240 -8.64 13.91 -3.61
N LEU A 241 -8.22 12.93 -4.40
CA LEU A 241 -9.12 11.97 -5.07
C LEU A 241 -10.01 11.22 -4.06
N PHE A 242 -9.45 10.88 -2.88
CA PHE A 242 -10.17 10.27 -1.74
C PHE A 242 -11.27 11.14 -1.11
N PHE A 243 -11.48 12.38 -1.59
CA PHE A 243 -12.45 13.34 -1.07
C PHE A 243 -13.35 13.95 -2.17
N GLU A 244 -13.39 13.40 -3.39
CA GLU A 244 -14.24 13.93 -4.48
C GLU A 244 -15.74 13.62 -4.31
N GLU A 245 -16.09 12.50 -3.68
CA GLU A 245 -17.48 12.01 -3.51
C GLU A 245 -18.25 12.67 -2.35
N GLU A 246 -19.57 12.45 -2.26
CA GLU A 246 -20.40 13.02 -1.17
C GLU A 246 -20.17 12.32 0.19
N PHE A 247 -19.68 11.09 0.17
CA PHE A 247 -19.40 10.26 1.34
C PHE A 247 -18.02 9.61 1.23
N TYR A 248 -17.47 9.13 2.36
CA TYR A 248 -16.20 8.43 2.38
C TYR A 248 -16.26 7.11 1.60
N ASP A 249 -15.61 7.12 0.44
CA ASP A 249 -15.39 5.93 -0.39
C ASP A 249 -14.20 5.13 0.16
N ILE A 250 -14.50 3.94 0.69
CA ILE A 250 -13.50 3.00 1.22
C ILE A 250 -12.91 2.11 0.12
N ASP A 251 -13.65 1.89 -0.98
CA ASP A 251 -13.22 1.03 -2.08
C ASP A 251 -12.14 1.77 -2.90
N CYS A 252 -12.34 3.08 -3.16
CA CYS A 252 -11.30 3.97 -3.70
C CYS A 252 -10.02 3.98 -2.84
N VAL A 253 -10.13 3.97 -1.51
CA VAL A 253 -8.96 3.90 -0.63
C VAL A 253 -8.31 2.51 -0.69
N PHE A 254 -9.09 1.44 -0.80
CA PHE A 254 -8.60 0.08 -0.89
C PHE A 254 -7.84 -0.18 -2.20
N ASP A 255 -8.36 0.26 -3.35
CA ASP A 255 -7.69 0.17 -4.66
C ASP A 255 -6.26 0.73 -4.60
N TYR A 256 -6.09 1.95 -4.04
CA TYR A 256 -4.78 2.59 -3.84
C TYR A 256 -3.87 1.90 -2.80
N THR A 257 -4.34 0.87 -2.08
CA THR A 257 -3.49 0.01 -1.23
C THR A 257 -3.10 -1.31 -1.90
N LEU A 258 -3.61 -1.61 -3.09
CA LEU A 258 -3.26 -2.79 -3.89
C LEU A 258 -2.24 -2.51 -5.01
N GLU A 259 -1.95 -1.24 -5.30
CA GLU A 259 -0.98 -0.82 -6.32
C GLU A 259 0.42 -1.41 -6.09
N GLU A 260 1.03 -1.97 -7.13
CA GLU A 260 2.34 -2.67 -7.03
C GLU A 260 3.49 -1.72 -6.67
N SER A 261 3.32 -0.41 -6.83
CA SER A 261 4.36 0.59 -6.56
C SER A 261 4.02 1.47 -5.35
N TYR A 262 4.92 1.50 -4.36
CA TYR A 262 4.83 2.38 -3.20
C TYR A 262 5.89 3.48 -3.29
N SER A 263 5.50 4.74 -3.03
CA SER A 263 6.41 5.88 -2.96
C SER A 263 6.20 6.69 -1.69
N LEU A 264 7.28 7.24 -1.13
CA LEU A 264 7.15 8.13 0.03
C LEU A 264 6.41 9.42 -0.39
N ASN A 265 5.37 9.75 0.36
CA ASN A 265 4.48 10.89 0.11
C ASN A 265 3.69 10.85 -1.21
N SER A 266 3.29 9.66 -1.66
CA SER A 266 2.39 9.42 -2.79
C SER A 266 0.93 9.16 -2.34
N PRO A 267 -0.10 9.19 -3.23
CA PRO A 267 -1.47 8.93 -2.80
C PRO A 267 -1.66 7.52 -2.20
N GLU A 268 -0.87 6.53 -2.61
CA GLU A 268 -0.85 5.17 -2.04
C GLU A 268 -0.39 5.20 -0.56
N ALA A 269 0.68 5.95 -0.26
CA ALA A 269 1.14 6.15 1.13
C ALA A 269 0.09 6.86 2.00
N PHE A 270 -0.71 7.76 1.41
CA PHE A 270 -1.84 8.36 2.10
C PHE A 270 -3.00 7.37 2.28
N ALA A 271 -3.30 6.53 1.29
CA ALA A 271 -4.34 5.50 1.35
C ALA A 271 -4.07 4.46 2.46
N VAL A 272 -2.84 3.96 2.59
CA VAL A 272 -2.44 3.08 3.70
C VAL A 272 -2.63 3.79 5.06
N GLY A 273 -2.36 5.10 5.12
CA GLY A 273 -2.59 5.92 6.31
C GLY A 273 -4.07 6.18 6.63
N LEU A 274 -4.91 6.27 5.60
CA LEU A 274 -6.37 6.34 5.74
C LEU A 274 -6.95 5.00 6.19
N MET A 275 -6.43 3.87 5.70
CA MET A 275 -6.92 2.53 6.00
C MET A 275 -6.77 2.16 7.49
N GLU A 276 -5.77 2.71 8.19
CA GLU A 276 -5.65 2.63 9.65
C GLU A 276 -6.79 3.33 10.42
N VAL A 277 -7.61 4.17 9.76
CA VAL A 277 -8.70 4.96 10.37
C VAL A 277 -10.01 4.97 9.55
N SER A 278 -10.13 4.15 8.51
CA SER A 278 -11.30 4.13 7.60
C SER A 278 -12.63 3.95 8.31
N THR A 279 -12.70 3.10 9.33
CA THR A 279 -13.93 2.88 10.13
C THR A 279 -14.42 4.15 10.81
N LEU A 280 -13.52 5.04 11.26
CA LEU A 280 -13.87 6.32 11.90
C LEU A 280 -14.37 7.35 10.87
N LEU A 281 -13.80 7.34 9.66
CA LEU A 281 -14.22 8.21 8.55
C LEU A 281 -15.59 7.77 8.00
N GLN A 282 -15.76 6.48 7.75
CA GLN A 282 -17.00 5.88 7.24
C GLN A 282 -18.19 6.08 8.20
N GLN A 283 -17.94 6.08 9.52
CA GLN A 283 -18.97 6.35 10.54
C GLN A 283 -19.27 7.85 10.73
N SER A 284 -18.33 8.76 10.41
CA SER A 284 -18.45 10.19 10.73
C SER A 284 -18.48 11.06 9.47
N GLN A 285 -19.68 11.19 8.87
CA GLN A 285 -19.92 12.09 7.74
C GLN A 285 -19.58 13.55 8.05
N LEU A 286 -19.64 13.98 9.32
CA LEU A 286 -19.17 15.31 9.74
C LEU A 286 -17.65 15.45 9.62
N MET A 287 -16.89 14.42 9.97
CA MET A 287 -15.43 14.40 9.83
C MET A 287 -15.01 14.31 8.37
N TYR A 288 -15.63 13.43 7.60
CA TYR A 288 -15.38 13.33 6.15
C TYR A 288 -15.61 14.67 5.46
N ARG A 289 -16.77 15.30 5.71
CA ARG A 289 -17.09 16.62 5.16
C ARG A 289 -16.12 17.70 5.62
N PHE A 290 -15.74 17.75 6.90
CA PHE A 290 -14.72 18.69 7.38
C PHE A 290 -13.39 18.55 6.62
N ILE A 291 -12.96 17.31 6.33
CA ILE A 291 -11.75 17.06 5.57
C ILE A 291 -11.93 17.52 4.12
N LYS A 292 -13.03 17.13 3.45
CA LYS A 292 -13.37 17.54 2.08
C LYS A 292 -13.43 19.06 1.91
N ASP A 293 -14.27 19.74 2.69
CA ASP A 293 -14.43 21.20 2.67
C ASP A 293 -13.07 21.91 2.89
N THR A 294 -12.15 21.29 3.63
CA THR A 294 -10.78 21.81 3.87
C THR A 294 -9.80 21.51 2.72
N VAL A 295 -9.95 20.37 2.04
CA VAL A 295 -9.19 19.99 0.84
C VAL A 295 -9.55 20.90 -0.33
N GLU A 296 -10.83 21.19 -0.54
CA GLU A 296 -11.31 22.13 -1.56
C GLU A 296 -10.69 23.52 -1.35
N GLN A 297 -10.78 24.07 -0.13
CA GLN A 297 -10.14 25.34 0.25
C GLN A 297 -8.60 25.36 0.13
N ALA A 298 -7.95 24.19 0.08
CA ALA A 298 -6.51 24.11 -0.12
C ALA A 298 -6.13 24.39 -1.60
N ASP A 299 -7.03 24.13 -2.54
CA ASP A 299 -6.74 24.15 -3.98
C ASP A 299 -6.33 25.55 -4.53
N PRO A 300 -5.30 25.63 -5.39
CA PRO A 300 -4.97 26.85 -6.12
C PRO A 300 -5.99 27.33 -7.18
N GLN A 301 -6.93 26.51 -7.67
CA GLN A 301 -7.93 26.97 -8.66
C GLN A 301 -9.08 27.75 -8.02
N GLU A 302 -9.57 27.32 -6.85
CA GLU A 302 -10.51 28.10 -5.99
C GLU A 302 -10.01 29.53 -5.73
N LYS A 303 -8.70 29.71 -5.52
CA LYS A 303 -8.08 31.02 -5.31
C LYS A 303 -8.12 31.94 -6.54
N LYS A 304 -8.53 31.43 -7.71
CA LYS A 304 -8.85 32.21 -8.92
C LYS A 304 -10.35 32.52 -9.02
N SER A 305 -11.25 31.56 -8.75
CA SER A 305 -12.71 31.77 -8.79
C SER A 305 -13.17 32.78 -7.71
N ALA A 306 -12.63 32.70 -6.50
CA ALA A 306 -12.92 33.66 -5.43
C ALA A 306 -12.52 35.11 -5.78
N LYS A 307 -11.49 35.29 -6.63
CA LYS A 307 -11.04 36.62 -7.09
C LYS A 307 -11.83 37.16 -8.27
N SER A 308 -12.31 36.32 -9.18
CA SER A 308 -13.21 36.77 -10.25
C SER A 308 -14.61 37.11 -9.69
N GLY A 309 -15.15 36.30 -8.78
CA GLY A 309 -16.47 36.49 -8.18
C GLY A 309 -16.68 37.85 -7.49
N GLN A 310 -15.66 38.34 -6.76
CA GLN A 310 -15.71 39.67 -6.12
C GLN A 310 -15.70 40.84 -7.11
N THR A 311 -15.33 40.61 -8.38
CA THR A 311 -15.40 41.64 -9.43
C THR A 311 -16.80 41.67 -10.06
N SER A 312 -17.41 40.51 -10.30
CA SER A 312 -18.69 40.39 -11.02
C SER A 312 -19.92 40.84 -10.22
N GLN A 313 -19.92 40.73 -8.88
CA GLN A 313 -21.05 41.21 -8.05
C GLN A 313 -21.28 42.73 -8.12
N LYS A 314 -20.36 43.49 -8.73
CA LYS A 314 -20.51 44.94 -8.96
C LYS A 314 -21.02 45.32 -10.35
N ALA A 315 -21.32 44.33 -11.20
CA ALA A 315 -21.70 44.54 -12.61
C ALA A 315 -23.08 43.95 -13.00
N LEU A 316 -23.77 43.27 -12.07
CA LEU A 316 -25.06 42.59 -12.32
C LEU A 316 -26.26 43.40 -11.80
N ALA A 317 -26.24 44.72 -12.02
CA ALA A 317 -27.31 45.65 -11.63
C ALA A 317 -27.90 46.46 -12.79
N GLU A 318 -27.38 46.26 -14.01
CA GLU A 318 -27.78 46.97 -15.24
C GLU A 318 -27.90 45.94 -16.39
N ASP A 319 -28.65 46.30 -17.45
CA ASP A 319 -29.00 45.49 -18.64
C ASP A 319 -29.76 44.16 -18.44
N ASP A 320 -30.99 44.30 -17.95
CA ASP A 320 -32.10 43.38 -18.23
C ASP A 320 -32.77 43.73 -19.58
N GLN A 321 -32.42 43.02 -20.68
CA GLN A 321 -33.30 42.78 -21.86
C GLN A 321 -32.69 41.95 -23.02
N ALA A 322 -33.58 41.59 -23.96
CA ALA A 322 -33.39 40.98 -25.30
C ALA A 322 -33.38 39.44 -25.41
N VAL A 323 -34.23 38.93 -26.31
CA VAL A 323 -34.71 37.53 -26.40
C VAL A 323 -34.44 36.93 -27.80
N SER A 324 -34.54 35.60 -27.93
CA SER A 324 -34.67 34.77 -29.18
C SER A 324 -33.34 34.37 -29.86
N ALA A 325 -33.02 33.08 -30.05
CA ALA A 325 -33.55 32.03 -30.97
C ALA A 325 -32.87 32.07 -32.36
N THR A 326 -32.65 30.98 -33.14
CA THR A 326 -33.38 29.70 -33.31
C THR A 326 -32.48 28.50 -33.71
N LYS A 327 -32.99 27.26 -33.60
CA LYS A 327 -32.58 26.02 -34.33
C LYS A 327 -33.23 25.97 -35.76
N PRO A 328 -33.21 24.91 -36.62
CA PRO A 328 -32.62 23.55 -36.59
C PRO A 328 -31.71 23.28 -37.85
N ASP A 329 -31.52 22.13 -38.54
CA ASP A 329 -32.06 20.73 -38.49
C ASP A 329 -31.19 19.72 -39.29
N ALA A 330 -31.47 18.41 -39.16
CA ALA A 330 -31.37 17.29 -40.16
C ALA A 330 -30.04 16.96 -40.91
N SER A 331 -29.75 15.71 -41.35
CA SER A 331 -30.26 14.35 -41.03
C SER A 331 -29.40 13.21 -41.65
N ASP A 332 -29.54 11.99 -41.10
CA ASP A 332 -29.37 10.63 -41.71
C ASP A 332 -28.29 10.31 -42.77
N LYS A 333 -27.42 9.32 -42.47
CA LYS A 333 -27.57 7.93 -43.03
C LYS A 333 -26.57 6.87 -42.50
N LYS A 334 -27.04 5.62 -42.51
CA LYS A 334 -26.34 4.39 -42.08
C LYS A 334 -25.26 3.90 -43.06
N ALA A 335 -24.16 3.37 -42.52
CA ALA A 335 -23.31 2.36 -43.16
C ALA A 335 -22.85 1.31 -42.12
N LYS A 336 -22.53 0.08 -42.56
CA LYS A 336 -22.05 -1.03 -41.70
C LYS A 336 -20.63 -1.44 -42.13
N SER A 337 -19.72 -1.72 -41.19
CA SER A 337 -18.86 -2.92 -41.27
C SER A 337 -17.89 -3.13 -40.10
N LYS A 338 -18.03 -4.28 -39.43
CA LYS A 338 -16.98 -5.25 -39.04
C LYS A 338 -15.71 -4.72 -38.32
N ALA A 339 -15.62 -5.06 -37.04
CA ALA A 339 -14.36 -5.14 -36.31
C ALA A 339 -13.34 -6.07 -36.98
N LYS A 340 -12.04 -5.82 -36.76
CA LYS A 340 -10.92 -6.62 -37.27
C LYS A 340 -9.82 -6.73 -36.21
N LYS A 341 -9.73 -7.89 -35.56
CA LYS A 341 -8.63 -8.19 -34.62
C LYS A 341 -7.29 -8.31 -35.33
N SER A 342 -6.24 -7.72 -34.76
CA SER A 342 -4.84 -8.06 -35.01
C SER A 342 -4.06 -7.88 -33.71
N LYS A 343 -3.34 -8.92 -33.28
CA LYS A 343 -2.35 -8.83 -32.20
C LYS A 343 -1.02 -8.36 -32.78
N ASP A 344 -0.33 -7.45 -32.13
CA ASP A 344 0.95 -7.75 -31.44
C ASP A 344 1.42 -6.54 -30.59
N LYS A 345 2.41 -6.78 -29.73
CA LYS A 345 2.84 -5.96 -28.57
C LYS A 345 3.59 -4.66 -28.95
N PRO A 346 3.67 -3.63 -28.07
CA PRO A 346 4.32 -3.70 -26.75
C PRO A 346 3.49 -3.19 -25.56
N ALA A 347 4.14 -3.08 -24.39
CA ALA A 347 3.56 -2.69 -23.09
C ALA A 347 3.12 -1.21 -23.05
N PRO A 348 2.19 -0.82 -22.15
CA PRO A 348 1.78 0.57 -21.99
C PRO A 348 2.96 1.43 -21.53
N ALA A 349 3.16 2.57 -22.19
CA ALA A 349 3.93 3.66 -21.62
C ALA A 349 3.01 4.46 -20.70
N GLU A 350 3.54 5.03 -19.62
CA GLU A 350 2.84 5.93 -18.70
C GLU A 350 2.53 7.30 -19.34
N ALA A 351 1.66 7.28 -20.35
CA ALA A 351 1.06 8.45 -20.93
C ALA A 351 -0.27 8.72 -20.23
N ASN A 352 -0.28 9.69 -19.32
CA ASN A 352 -1.50 10.41 -18.95
C ASN A 352 -1.91 11.28 -20.16
N SER A 353 -2.42 10.64 -21.22
CA SER A 353 -3.02 11.33 -22.35
C SER A 353 -4.27 12.08 -21.88
N GLU A 354 -4.46 13.32 -22.33
CA GLU A 354 -5.48 14.23 -21.81
C GLU A 354 -6.90 13.65 -21.90
N VAL A 355 -7.12 12.69 -22.80
CA VAL A 355 -8.34 11.90 -22.98
C VAL A 355 -8.83 11.16 -21.73
N PHE A 356 -7.92 10.76 -20.82
CA PHE A 356 -8.25 9.98 -19.63
C PHE A 356 -8.32 10.81 -18.33
N GLN A 357 -8.16 12.13 -18.40
CA GLN A 357 -8.14 12.98 -17.21
C GLN A 357 -9.38 12.81 -16.33
N GLY A 358 -9.19 12.52 -15.03
CA GLY A 358 -10.28 12.34 -14.06
C GLY A 358 -11.09 11.04 -14.22
N ILE A 359 -10.72 10.16 -15.15
CA ILE A 359 -11.24 8.78 -15.22
C ILE A 359 -10.38 7.91 -14.29
N ALA A 360 -11.02 7.12 -13.43
CA ALA A 360 -10.29 6.30 -12.46
C ALA A 360 -9.56 5.12 -13.16
N PRO A 361 -8.37 4.69 -12.68
CA PRO A 361 -7.44 3.86 -13.46
C PRO A 361 -8.01 2.53 -13.94
N GLN A 362 -8.89 1.88 -13.18
CA GLN A 362 -9.52 0.62 -13.59
C GLN A 362 -10.38 0.78 -14.86
N TYR A 363 -11.04 1.91 -15.05
CA TYR A 363 -11.77 2.20 -16.30
C TYR A 363 -10.83 2.62 -17.44
N VAL A 364 -9.69 3.26 -17.13
CA VAL A 364 -8.66 3.57 -18.13
C VAL A 364 -8.03 2.28 -18.65
N HIS A 365 -7.72 1.33 -17.78
CA HIS A 365 -7.18 0.01 -18.14
C HIS A 365 -8.12 -0.74 -19.09
N LEU A 366 -9.43 -0.81 -18.76
CA LEU A 366 -10.44 -1.43 -19.62
C LEU A 366 -10.51 -0.81 -21.03
N LEU A 367 -10.34 0.52 -21.13
CA LEU A 367 -10.29 1.23 -22.41
C LEU A 367 -8.98 0.96 -23.18
N GLN A 368 -7.84 0.90 -22.48
CA GLN A 368 -6.53 0.60 -23.07
C GLN A 368 -6.41 -0.86 -23.53
N GLU A 369 -6.98 -1.83 -22.79
CA GLU A 369 -7.08 -3.23 -23.22
C GLU A 369 -8.02 -3.41 -24.42
N ALA A 370 -9.09 -2.61 -24.50
CA ALA A 370 -9.96 -2.54 -25.68
C ALA A 370 -9.26 -1.89 -26.91
N GLY A 371 -8.10 -1.25 -26.70
CA GLY A 371 -7.24 -0.71 -27.75
C GLY A 371 -7.36 0.80 -27.97
N TYR A 372 -7.84 1.55 -26.99
CA TYR A 372 -8.00 3.01 -27.05
C TYR A 372 -6.95 3.70 -26.16
N GLN A 373 -6.18 4.64 -26.72
CA GLN A 373 -5.08 5.32 -26.02
C GLN A 373 -5.12 6.85 -26.18
N ASP A 374 -5.65 7.34 -27.31
CA ASP A 374 -5.77 8.77 -27.63
C ASP A 374 -7.17 9.16 -28.12
N ILE A 375 -7.48 10.47 -28.15
CA ILE A 375 -8.75 11.04 -28.63
C ILE A 375 -9.10 10.56 -30.05
N GLU A 376 -8.09 10.28 -30.89
CA GLU A 376 -8.25 9.80 -32.26
C GLU A 376 -8.93 8.43 -32.34
N ASP A 377 -8.63 7.51 -31.42
CA ASP A 377 -9.11 6.11 -31.46
C ASP A 377 -10.63 6.01 -31.26
N PHE A 378 -11.21 6.98 -30.56
CA PHE A 378 -12.63 7.04 -30.25
C PHE A 378 -13.51 7.57 -31.41
N LYS A 379 -12.93 8.22 -32.42
CA LYS A 379 -13.68 8.98 -33.45
C LYS A 379 -14.63 8.16 -34.31
N ASP A 380 -14.37 6.87 -34.47
CA ASP A 380 -15.20 5.98 -35.28
C ASP A 380 -16.24 5.18 -34.47
N LEU A 381 -16.24 5.33 -33.13
CA LEU A 381 -17.07 4.62 -32.16
C LEU A 381 -18.32 5.42 -31.79
N SER A 382 -19.45 4.73 -31.59
CA SER A 382 -20.64 5.31 -30.97
C SER A 382 -20.58 5.24 -29.44
N GLN A 383 -21.49 5.93 -28.78
CA GLN A 383 -21.66 5.84 -27.32
C GLN A 383 -22.14 4.44 -26.87
N GLU A 384 -22.82 3.69 -27.74
CA GLU A 384 -23.24 2.31 -27.46
C GLU A 384 -22.06 1.33 -27.51
N ASP A 385 -21.05 1.58 -28.35
CA ASP A 385 -19.86 0.73 -28.45
C ASP A 385 -18.98 0.81 -27.17
N ILE A 386 -18.90 2.00 -26.54
CA ILE A 386 -18.17 2.20 -25.28
C ILE A 386 -18.90 1.59 -24.08
N LEU A 387 -20.23 1.73 -24.02
CA LEU A 387 -21.05 1.11 -22.97
C LEU A 387 -21.22 -0.42 -23.15
N ALA A 388 -20.67 -0.99 -24.22
CA ALA A 388 -20.57 -2.43 -24.43
C ALA A 388 -19.24 -3.03 -23.92
N ILE A 389 -18.33 -2.20 -23.40
CA ILE A 389 -17.11 -2.64 -22.70
C ILE A 389 -17.52 -2.97 -21.26
N ASP A 390 -17.28 -4.20 -20.82
CA ASP A 390 -17.69 -4.62 -19.47
C ASP A 390 -17.01 -3.76 -18.39
N GLY A 391 -17.76 -3.38 -17.36
CA GLY A 391 -17.34 -2.41 -16.35
C GLY A 391 -17.38 -0.92 -16.75
N VAL A 392 -17.51 -0.54 -18.04
CA VAL A 392 -17.50 0.88 -18.46
C VAL A 392 -18.90 1.50 -18.36
N GLY A 393 -19.12 2.31 -17.32
CA GLY A 393 -20.40 2.97 -17.05
C GLY A 393 -20.60 4.34 -17.72
N PRO A 394 -21.83 4.90 -17.65
CA PRO A 394 -22.16 6.22 -18.22
C PRO A 394 -21.28 7.37 -17.70
N SER A 395 -20.83 7.33 -16.43
CA SER A 395 -19.93 8.33 -15.85
C SER A 395 -18.59 8.42 -16.59
N THR A 396 -17.96 7.28 -16.90
CA THR A 396 -16.74 7.21 -17.72
C THR A 396 -16.96 7.85 -19.10
N LEU A 397 -18.13 7.61 -19.71
CA LEU A 397 -18.48 8.14 -21.02
C LEU A 397 -18.75 9.66 -20.99
N GLU A 398 -19.29 10.21 -19.91
CA GLU A 398 -19.40 11.67 -19.71
C GLU A 398 -18.03 12.31 -19.47
N LYS A 399 -17.15 11.66 -18.69
CA LYS A 399 -15.76 12.11 -18.49
C LYS A 399 -14.97 12.12 -19.81
N LEU A 400 -15.06 11.09 -20.64
CA LEU A 400 -14.45 11.06 -21.99
C LEU A 400 -14.91 12.26 -22.84
N LYS A 401 -16.20 12.61 -22.85
CA LYS A 401 -16.73 13.80 -23.56
C LYS A 401 -16.16 15.11 -23.00
N ALA A 402 -16.03 15.22 -21.67
CA ALA A 402 -15.44 16.39 -21.03
C ALA A 402 -13.95 16.57 -21.45
N ASN A 403 -13.24 15.46 -21.63
CA ASN A 403 -11.87 15.39 -22.11
C ASN A 403 -11.74 15.51 -23.65
N GLY A 404 -12.80 15.99 -24.33
CA GLY A 404 -12.79 16.30 -25.76
C GLY A 404 -13.10 15.14 -26.71
N VAL A 405 -13.44 13.94 -26.22
CA VAL A 405 -13.83 12.82 -27.08
C VAL A 405 -15.13 13.11 -27.82
N GLN A 406 -15.08 12.99 -29.15
CA GLN A 406 -16.23 13.10 -30.02
C GLN A 406 -16.62 11.73 -30.57
N PHE A 407 -17.64 11.14 -29.94
CA PHE A 407 -18.31 9.93 -30.42
C PHE A 407 -19.20 10.23 -31.64
N LYS A 408 -19.50 9.16 -32.38
CA LYS A 408 -20.21 9.12 -33.65
C LYS A 408 -21.73 8.93 -33.53
#